data_AF-A0A2T6LI55-F1
#
_entry.id   AF-A0A2T6LI55-F1
#
_cell.length_a   1.000
_cell.length_b   1.000
_cell.length_c   1.000
_cell.angle_alpha   90.00
_cell.angle_beta   90.00
_cell.angle_gamma   90.00
#
_symmetry.space_group_name_H-M   'P 1'
#
loop_
_entity.id
_entity.type
_entity.pdbx_description
1 polymer ?
#
loop_
_entity_poly.entity_id
_entity_poly.type
_entity_poly.pdbx_seq_one_letter_code
_entity_poly.pdbx_strand_id
1 'polypeptide(L)'
;MRSTTDTLRARTVDGHREGQPTRVSVARAILLLMDEGRAPDETQDQGQAVLKQFQQSTERMVVAADSDHGFKLVSFPVDLTDEEAKKAFRKYTYDHLVCVIDNCHAPLRAHFRTTRRPGFQHEPGTANPHGEESHLHQMGKRLVARWAGEQAGASVQVEATSRDRTRRPDVTITTPSGKQIAVEVQYASMTIAQYRARDEDHARQYAARVWLLGHAGEHFTVDDGRIKLNELARRIADDGNTLLWINPQDGTILTAWSGSEKDPHPLRAQDKETGLWSIAPLDLCHLDDRSGILTPAGKRLRIAEERRLAALRELELAEQARREKERRRAEIAARHEAARRAAAEQQHRERASAWDASTEKAWLIGEHRDDVLTLLTATSPEEEAIANALGQSCAHWKTRVYQHIATAKDGEWVSWWKALRALEATGTDGDGKSRRLSKAHWPAFEKYLRVLGEAGLILVIGDDPNPTTAPVSMNGRGKRRPRPGGGTRKTVEAAPALAPVQVTAPPPPPPPPPPPPVQEEPASLAELQPVEVLAELQEPPPPPPPDSAFDTGLARPVATDAVAGTERRGVGFLLDRLLRRRR
;
A
#
# COMPACT_ATOMS: atom_id res chain seq x y z
N MET A 1 19.14 -70.72 -46.88
CA MET A 1 18.64 -70.25 -45.57
C MET A 1 17.98 -68.89 -45.77
N ARG A 2 16.66 -68.86 -45.89
CA ARG A 2 15.84 -67.64 -45.98
C ARG A 2 15.03 -67.54 -44.70
N SER A 3 15.06 -66.35 -44.08
CA SER A 3 14.37 -66.03 -42.83
C SER A 3 12.94 -65.58 -43.12
N THR A 4 11.99 -66.24 -42.49
CA THR A 4 10.56 -65.95 -42.49
C THR A 4 10.18 -65.35 -41.13
N THR A 5 9.70 -64.11 -41.14
CA THR A 5 8.79 -63.61 -40.11
C THR A 5 7.85 -62.62 -40.77
N ASP A 6 6.67 -63.12 -41.12
CA ASP A 6 5.48 -62.36 -41.49
C ASP A 6 4.91 -61.68 -40.24
N THR A 7 4.60 -60.39 -40.34
CA THR A 7 3.73 -59.71 -39.37
C THR A 7 2.69 -58.91 -40.16
N LEU A 8 1.43 -59.28 -39.97
CA LEU A 8 0.25 -58.66 -40.56
C LEU A 8 0.23 -57.14 -40.27
N ARG A 9 0.30 -56.34 -41.33
CA ARG A 9 -0.09 -54.92 -41.30
C ARG A 9 -1.61 -54.84 -41.44
N ALA A 10 -2.30 -54.50 -40.35
CA ALA A 10 -3.66 -53.96 -40.43
C ALA A 10 -3.58 -52.58 -41.08
N ARG A 11 -4.22 -52.42 -42.24
CA ARG A 11 -4.43 -51.13 -42.92
C ARG A 11 -5.48 -50.34 -42.12
N THR A 12 -5.06 -49.30 -41.41
CA THR A 12 -5.94 -48.20 -41.02
C THR A 12 -6.34 -47.44 -42.28
N VAL A 13 -7.63 -47.42 -42.58
CA VAL A 13 -8.22 -46.64 -43.67
C VAL A 13 -8.54 -45.26 -43.12
N ASP A 14 -7.66 -44.30 -43.35
CA ASP A 14 -7.94 -42.88 -43.13
C ASP A 14 -8.83 -42.36 -44.27
N GLY A 15 -10.14 -42.50 -44.10
CA GLY A 15 -11.16 -41.87 -44.92
C GLY A 15 -11.57 -40.53 -44.31
N HIS A 16 -10.81 -39.46 -44.56
CA HIS A 16 -11.24 -38.10 -44.22
C HIS A 16 -12.40 -37.66 -45.14
N ARG A 17 -13.61 -37.57 -44.59
CA ARG A 17 -14.70 -36.78 -45.18
C ARG A 17 -14.56 -35.33 -44.75
N GLU A 18 -14.44 -34.43 -45.73
CA GLU A 18 -14.60 -32.99 -45.54
C GLU A 18 -16.02 -32.69 -45.01
N GLY A 19 -16.11 -31.93 -43.91
CA GLY A 19 -17.37 -31.31 -43.50
C GLY A 19 -17.78 -31.38 -42.01
N GLN A 20 -17.01 -32.01 -41.11
CA GLN A 20 -17.31 -31.96 -39.68
C GLN A 20 -16.12 -31.44 -38.85
N PRO A 21 -16.33 -30.49 -37.92
CA PRO A 21 -15.29 -30.04 -37.01
C PRO A 21 -14.83 -31.21 -36.12
N THR A 22 -13.59 -31.67 -36.30
CA THR A 22 -12.97 -32.65 -35.39
C THR A 22 -12.72 -31.99 -34.02
N ARG A 23 -12.54 -32.77 -32.94
CA ARG A 23 -12.13 -32.28 -31.60
C ARG A 23 -10.96 -31.29 -31.65
N VAL A 24 -10.11 -31.39 -32.67
CA VAL A 24 -9.00 -30.47 -32.94
C VAL A 24 -9.48 -29.05 -33.26
N SER A 25 -10.67 -28.84 -33.83
CA SER A 25 -11.11 -27.50 -34.27
C SER A 25 -11.51 -26.58 -33.11
N VAL A 26 -12.03 -27.12 -32.00
CA VAL A 26 -12.44 -26.31 -30.84
C VAL A 26 -11.22 -25.96 -29.99
N ALA A 27 -10.37 -26.94 -29.69
CA ALA A 27 -9.10 -26.68 -29.04
C ALA A 27 -8.25 -25.71 -29.89
N ARG A 28 -8.26 -25.84 -31.22
CA ARG A 28 -7.54 -24.93 -32.13
C ARG A 28 -8.20 -23.55 -32.24
N ALA A 29 -9.53 -23.44 -32.23
CA ALA A 29 -10.21 -22.13 -32.21
C ALA A 29 -10.00 -21.41 -30.86
N ILE A 30 -10.04 -22.16 -29.75
CA ILE A 30 -9.71 -21.65 -28.42
C ILE A 30 -8.22 -21.26 -28.35
N LEU A 31 -7.31 -22.09 -28.85
CA LEU A 31 -5.87 -21.78 -28.93
C LEU A 31 -5.58 -20.56 -29.81
N LEU A 32 -6.27 -20.41 -30.95
CA LEU A 32 -6.12 -19.25 -31.84
C LEU A 32 -6.63 -17.95 -31.22
N LEU A 33 -7.67 -18.02 -30.39
CA LEU A 33 -8.12 -16.86 -29.58
C LEU A 33 -7.19 -16.59 -28.39
N MET A 34 -6.50 -17.62 -27.88
CA MET A 34 -5.59 -17.51 -26.73
C MET A 34 -4.18 -17.00 -27.09
N ASP A 35 -3.68 -17.26 -28.31
CA ASP A 35 -2.30 -16.92 -28.71
C ASP A 35 -2.07 -15.41 -28.83
N GLU A 36 -3.13 -14.61 -29.01
CA GLU A 36 -3.04 -13.15 -28.99
C GLU A 36 -3.19 -12.53 -27.60
N GLY A 37 -3.48 -13.35 -26.58
CA GLY A 37 -3.73 -12.86 -25.24
C GLY A 37 -4.83 -11.81 -25.17
N ARG A 38 -5.75 -11.78 -26.16
CA ARG A 38 -6.97 -10.97 -26.18
C ARG A 38 -8.10 -11.78 -25.55
N ALA A 39 -8.69 -11.25 -24.49
CA ALA A 39 -10.06 -11.56 -24.12
C ALA A 39 -10.93 -11.23 -25.34
N PRO A 40 -12.03 -11.95 -25.58
CA PRO A 40 -12.94 -11.63 -26.66
C PRO A 40 -13.55 -10.24 -26.43
N ASP A 41 -12.85 -9.20 -26.89
CA ASP A 41 -13.39 -7.88 -27.22
C ASP A 41 -14.14 -7.97 -28.57
N GLU A 42 -14.00 -9.11 -29.26
CA GLU A 42 -14.79 -9.50 -30.42
C GLU A 42 -16.20 -9.84 -29.97
N THR A 43 -17.12 -8.87 -30.11
CA THR A 43 -18.59 -8.95 -29.98
C THR A 43 -19.11 -9.85 -28.86
N GLN A 44 -19.84 -9.25 -27.90
CA GLN A 44 -20.65 -9.91 -26.86
C GLN A 44 -21.27 -11.27 -27.27
N ASP A 45 -21.74 -11.40 -28.52
CA ASP A 45 -22.27 -12.62 -29.12
C ASP A 45 -21.28 -13.79 -29.19
N GLN A 46 -20.01 -13.56 -29.57
CA GLN A 46 -18.99 -14.61 -29.63
C GLN A 46 -18.61 -15.11 -28.24
N GLY A 47 -18.43 -14.19 -27.28
CA GLY A 47 -18.18 -14.55 -25.88
C GLY A 47 -19.30 -15.42 -25.32
N GLN A 48 -20.56 -15.08 -25.61
CA GLN A 48 -21.71 -15.89 -25.21
C GLN A 48 -21.71 -17.27 -25.89
N ALA A 49 -21.36 -17.36 -27.18
CA ALA A 49 -21.28 -18.63 -27.90
C ALA A 49 -20.21 -19.57 -27.32
N VAL A 50 -19.02 -19.04 -26.99
CA VAL A 50 -17.93 -19.82 -26.38
C VAL A 50 -18.32 -20.29 -24.97
N LEU A 51 -18.92 -19.45 -24.14
CA LEU A 51 -19.39 -19.87 -22.80
C LEU A 51 -20.53 -20.89 -22.89
N LYS A 52 -21.47 -20.70 -23.82
CA LYS A 52 -22.51 -21.70 -24.10
C LYS A 52 -21.87 -23.00 -24.53
N GLN A 53 -20.86 -22.99 -25.40
CA GLN A 53 -20.14 -24.19 -25.79
C GLN A 53 -19.41 -24.85 -24.60
N PHE A 54 -18.76 -24.07 -23.73
CA PHE A 54 -18.15 -24.59 -22.51
C PHE A 54 -19.16 -25.24 -21.57
N GLN A 55 -20.36 -24.66 -21.44
CA GLN A 55 -21.47 -25.20 -20.65
C GLN A 55 -22.14 -26.42 -21.30
N GLN A 56 -22.26 -26.39 -22.63
CA GLN A 56 -23.01 -27.35 -23.44
C GLN A 56 -22.15 -28.44 -24.03
N SER A 57 -20.83 -28.42 -23.82
CA SER A 57 -20.03 -29.61 -24.04
C SER A 57 -20.66 -30.72 -23.20
N THR A 58 -20.77 -31.94 -23.69
CA THR A 58 -22.00 -32.30 -24.38
C THR A 58 -23.02 -32.84 -23.37
N GLU A 59 -24.25 -32.35 -23.41
CA GLU A 59 -25.45 -32.99 -22.82
C GLU A 59 -25.65 -34.47 -23.30
N ARG A 60 -24.71 -35.03 -24.08
CA ARG A 60 -24.85 -36.25 -24.88
C ARG A 60 -23.73 -37.29 -24.70
N MET A 61 -22.61 -37.00 -24.03
CA MET A 61 -21.58 -38.03 -23.81
C MET A 61 -21.86 -38.89 -22.57
N VAL A 62 -22.12 -40.19 -22.80
CA VAL A 62 -21.98 -41.21 -21.76
C VAL A 62 -20.53 -41.66 -21.84
N VAL A 63 -19.82 -41.67 -20.72
CA VAL A 63 -18.39 -42.00 -20.69
C VAL A 63 -18.12 -43.29 -19.95
N ALA A 64 -17.05 -43.96 -20.35
CA ALA A 64 -16.44 -45.08 -19.67
C ALA A 64 -14.95 -44.78 -19.47
N ALA A 65 -14.28 -45.52 -18.59
CA ALA A 65 -12.83 -45.49 -18.50
C ALA A 65 -12.26 -46.70 -19.23
N ASP A 66 -11.22 -46.48 -20.03
CA ASP A 66 -10.44 -47.54 -20.65
C ASP A 66 -9.42 -48.07 -19.63
N SER A 67 -9.61 -49.30 -19.16
CA SER A 67 -8.76 -49.92 -18.13
C SER A 67 -7.34 -50.15 -18.61
N ASP A 68 -7.14 -50.33 -19.91
CA ASP A 68 -5.86 -50.72 -20.51
C ASP A 68 -4.98 -49.49 -20.80
N HIS A 69 -5.61 -48.32 -20.96
CA HIS A 69 -4.94 -47.07 -21.31
C HIS A 69 -4.98 -46.05 -20.16
N GLY A 70 -4.70 -46.49 -18.94
CA GLY A 70 -4.55 -45.59 -17.79
C GLY A 70 -5.84 -44.85 -17.42
N PHE A 71 -6.99 -45.50 -17.55
CA PHE A 71 -8.32 -44.90 -17.29
C PHE A 71 -8.63 -43.70 -18.20
N LYS A 72 -8.16 -43.74 -19.45
CA LYS A 72 -8.56 -42.76 -20.46
C LYS A 72 -10.08 -42.76 -20.63
N LEU A 73 -10.69 -41.59 -20.53
CA LEU A 73 -12.14 -41.45 -20.71
C LEU A 73 -12.51 -41.66 -22.18
N VAL A 74 -13.40 -42.63 -22.41
CA VAL A 74 -13.95 -42.99 -23.71
C VAL A 74 -15.41 -42.57 -23.79
N SER A 75 -15.72 -41.74 -24.76
CA SER A 75 -17.08 -41.27 -25.04
C SER A 75 -17.83 -42.29 -25.88
N PHE A 76 -19.12 -42.47 -25.60
CA PHE A 76 -19.98 -43.29 -26.43
C PHE A 76 -20.14 -42.67 -27.83
N PRO A 77 -19.83 -43.39 -28.92
CA PRO A 77 -19.92 -42.86 -30.27
C PRO A 77 -21.37 -42.93 -30.76
N VAL A 78 -22.07 -41.80 -30.66
CA VAL A 78 -23.51 -41.70 -30.97
C VAL A 78 -23.82 -41.85 -32.47
N ASP A 79 -22.84 -41.60 -33.34
CA ASP A 79 -23.00 -41.58 -34.79
C ASP A 79 -22.60 -42.89 -35.50
N LEU A 80 -22.37 -43.98 -34.76
CA LEU A 80 -22.14 -45.28 -35.38
C LEU A 80 -23.44 -45.80 -36.01
N THR A 81 -23.54 -45.71 -37.33
CA THR A 81 -24.69 -46.21 -38.10
C THR A 81 -24.47 -47.65 -38.57
N ASP A 82 -23.23 -48.01 -38.90
CA ASP A 82 -22.82 -49.32 -39.41
C ASP A 82 -22.86 -50.43 -38.34
N GLU A 83 -23.42 -51.60 -38.69
CA GLU A 83 -23.61 -52.71 -37.74
C GLU A 83 -22.30 -53.44 -37.39
N GLU A 84 -21.34 -53.52 -38.32
CA GLU A 84 -20.03 -54.11 -38.03
C GLU A 84 -19.25 -53.22 -37.05
N ALA A 85 -19.28 -51.89 -37.26
CA ALA A 85 -18.70 -50.92 -36.35
C ALA A 85 -19.35 -50.97 -34.95
N LYS A 86 -20.69 -51.08 -34.88
CA LYS A 86 -21.38 -51.28 -33.59
C LYS A 86 -20.97 -52.58 -32.92
N LYS A 87 -20.85 -53.68 -33.66
CA LYS A 87 -20.41 -54.99 -33.12
C LYS A 87 -18.97 -54.91 -32.59
N ALA A 88 -18.06 -54.29 -33.34
CA ALA A 88 -16.69 -54.05 -32.91
C ALA A 88 -16.64 -53.19 -31.64
N PHE A 89 -17.42 -52.11 -31.58
CA PHE A 89 -17.48 -51.24 -30.41
C PHE A 89 -18.07 -51.93 -29.17
N ARG A 90 -19.09 -52.78 -29.33
CA ARG A 90 -19.61 -53.62 -28.23
C ARG A 90 -18.53 -54.53 -27.66
N LYS A 91 -17.77 -55.19 -28.53
CA LYS A 91 -16.65 -56.06 -28.13
C LYS A 91 -15.59 -55.25 -27.39
N TYR A 92 -15.15 -54.13 -27.97
CA TYR A 92 -14.18 -53.24 -27.34
C TYR A 92 -14.65 -52.74 -25.97
N THR A 93 -15.94 -52.37 -25.86
CA THR A 93 -16.53 -51.93 -24.58
C THR A 93 -16.45 -53.03 -23.53
N TYR A 94 -16.82 -54.26 -23.88
CA TYR A 94 -16.80 -55.37 -22.94
C TYR A 94 -15.38 -55.74 -22.49
N ASP A 95 -14.43 -55.71 -23.41
CA ASP A 95 -13.06 -56.14 -23.15
C ASP A 95 -12.21 -55.09 -22.43
N HIS A 96 -12.46 -53.80 -22.66
CA HIS A 96 -11.55 -52.72 -22.26
C HIS A 96 -12.19 -51.61 -21.44
N LEU A 97 -13.53 -51.47 -21.45
CA LEU A 97 -14.19 -50.35 -20.81
C LEU A 97 -14.83 -50.74 -19.47
N VAL A 98 -14.49 -49.97 -18.45
CA VAL A 98 -14.99 -50.10 -17.08
C VAL A 98 -15.73 -48.84 -16.65
N CYS A 99 -16.52 -48.95 -15.60
CA CYS A 99 -17.20 -47.81 -15.01
C CYS A 99 -16.18 -46.75 -14.54
N VAL A 100 -16.51 -45.47 -14.73
CA VAL A 100 -15.67 -44.35 -14.28
C VAL A 100 -15.69 -44.15 -12.77
N ILE A 101 -16.61 -44.82 -12.07
CA ILE A 101 -16.81 -44.67 -10.63
C ILE A 101 -15.79 -45.51 -9.87
N ASP A 102 -15.18 -44.88 -8.88
CA ASP A 102 -14.18 -45.48 -8.01
C ASP A 102 -14.67 -46.80 -7.39
N ASN A 103 -13.82 -47.82 -7.43
CA ASN A 103 -14.10 -49.19 -6.95
C ASN A 103 -15.22 -49.94 -7.70
N CYS A 104 -15.70 -49.42 -8.84
CA CYS A 104 -16.59 -50.13 -9.74
C CYS A 104 -15.79 -50.70 -10.91
N HIS A 105 -15.32 -51.94 -10.75
CA HIS A 105 -14.61 -52.67 -11.81
C HIS A 105 -15.55 -53.48 -12.71
N ALA A 106 -16.85 -53.16 -12.69
CA ALA A 106 -17.83 -53.88 -13.47
C ALA A 106 -17.60 -53.66 -14.97
N PRO A 107 -17.56 -54.73 -15.77
CA PRO A 107 -17.48 -54.60 -17.22
C PRO A 107 -18.73 -53.89 -17.74
N LEU A 108 -18.53 -53.09 -18.79
CA LEU A 108 -19.59 -52.34 -19.42
C LEU A 108 -20.07 -53.02 -20.70
N ARG A 109 -21.34 -52.77 -21.03
CA ARG A 109 -21.95 -53.08 -22.32
C ARG A 109 -22.32 -51.81 -23.05
N ALA A 110 -22.00 -51.75 -24.34
CA ALA A 110 -22.48 -50.68 -25.19
C ALA A 110 -23.91 -50.96 -25.68
N HIS A 111 -24.84 -50.07 -25.33
CA HIS A 111 -26.23 -50.13 -25.75
C HIS A 111 -26.52 -49.05 -26.79
N PHE A 112 -26.59 -49.47 -28.05
CA PHE A 112 -27.11 -48.66 -29.16
C PHE A 112 -28.64 -48.73 -29.14
N ARG A 113 -29.29 -47.65 -28.72
CA ARG A 113 -30.76 -47.54 -28.61
C ARG A 113 -31.27 -46.50 -29.59
N THR A 114 -32.43 -46.72 -30.19
CA THR A 114 -33.07 -45.79 -31.14
C THR A 114 -34.07 -44.86 -30.47
N THR A 115 -34.75 -45.34 -29.41
CA THR A 115 -35.80 -44.60 -28.68
C THR A 115 -35.31 -43.95 -27.39
N ARG A 116 -34.11 -44.32 -26.94
CA ARG A 116 -33.44 -43.76 -25.75
C ARG A 116 -32.02 -43.38 -26.12
N ARG A 117 -31.40 -42.53 -25.31
CA ARG A 117 -29.99 -42.19 -25.47
C ARG A 117 -29.14 -43.47 -25.43
N PRO A 118 -28.28 -43.71 -26.44
CA PRO A 118 -27.34 -44.81 -26.40
C PRO A 118 -26.27 -44.53 -25.33
N GLY A 119 -25.68 -45.58 -24.78
CA GLY A 119 -24.76 -45.43 -23.65
C GLY A 119 -24.20 -46.74 -23.14
N PHE A 120 -23.43 -46.64 -22.05
CA PHE A 120 -22.90 -47.77 -21.34
C PHE A 120 -23.87 -48.25 -20.26
N GLN A 121 -23.89 -49.56 -20.02
CA GLN A 121 -24.63 -50.18 -18.92
C GLN A 121 -23.73 -51.22 -18.27
N HIS A 122 -23.77 -51.34 -16.95
CA HIS A 122 -23.09 -52.44 -16.29
C HIS A 122 -23.64 -53.79 -16.76
N GLU A 123 -22.76 -54.76 -16.88
CA GLU A 123 -23.14 -56.16 -16.95
C GLU A 123 -24.03 -56.50 -15.73
N PRO A 124 -25.24 -57.05 -15.93
CA PRO A 124 -26.15 -57.37 -14.83
C PRO A 124 -25.47 -58.21 -13.74
N GLY A 125 -25.63 -57.81 -12.47
CA GLY A 125 -25.10 -58.54 -11.31
C GLY A 125 -23.60 -58.36 -11.05
N THR A 126 -22.88 -57.57 -11.86
CA THR A 126 -21.43 -57.34 -11.69
C THR A 126 -21.07 -56.03 -11.00
N ALA A 127 -21.99 -55.07 -10.98
CA ALA A 127 -21.74 -53.76 -10.39
C ALA A 127 -21.93 -53.76 -8.88
N ASN A 128 -20.92 -53.23 -8.18
CA ASN A 128 -21.10 -52.77 -6.83
C ASN A 128 -22.12 -51.62 -6.84
N PRO A 129 -23.08 -51.59 -5.91
CA PRO A 129 -23.93 -50.42 -5.73
C PRO A 129 -23.04 -49.22 -5.43
N HIS A 130 -23.09 -48.20 -6.28
CA HIS A 130 -22.46 -46.91 -6.01
C HIS A 130 -23.55 -45.84 -5.96
N GLY A 131 -23.35 -44.83 -5.10
CA GLY A 131 -24.33 -43.79 -4.81
C GLY A 131 -24.61 -42.83 -5.96
N GLU A 132 -25.46 -41.83 -5.69
CA GLU A 132 -25.97 -40.84 -6.64
C GLU A 132 -24.96 -39.74 -7.04
N GLU A 133 -23.65 -40.00 -6.93
CA GLU A 133 -22.66 -39.03 -7.37
C GLU A 133 -22.74 -38.84 -8.89
N SER A 134 -22.75 -37.57 -9.32
CA SER A 134 -22.84 -37.25 -10.75
C SER A 134 -21.62 -37.76 -11.49
N HIS A 135 -21.84 -38.36 -12.66
CA HIS A 135 -20.77 -38.77 -13.57
C HIS A 135 -19.78 -37.63 -13.87
N LEU A 136 -20.22 -36.37 -13.96
CA LEU A 136 -19.34 -35.23 -14.20
C LEU A 136 -18.40 -34.94 -13.02
N HIS A 137 -18.87 -35.15 -11.79
CA HIS A 137 -18.05 -34.99 -10.60
C HIS A 137 -16.92 -36.03 -10.61
N GLN A 138 -17.27 -37.30 -10.81
CA GLN A 138 -16.33 -38.41 -10.93
C GLN A 138 -15.33 -38.23 -12.08
N MET A 139 -15.79 -37.83 -13.27
CA MET A 139 -14.92 -37.48 -14.38
C MET A 139 -13.95 -36.34 -14.03
N GLY A 140 -14.42 -35.32 -13.29
CA GLY A 140 -13.59 -34.21 -12.82
C GLY A 140 -12.45 -34.68 -11.94
N LYS A 141 -12.72 -35.53 -10.94
CA LYS A 141 -11.68 -36.10 -10.05
C LYS A 141 -10.63 -36.85 -10.85
N ARG A 142 -11.08 -37.75 -11.72
CA ARG A 142 -10.18 -38.58 -12.55
C ARG A 142 -9.38 -37.77 -13.55
N LEU A 143 -9.97 -36.75 -14.16
CA LEU A 143 -9.25 -35.85 -15.06
C LEU A 143 -8.15 -35.10 -14.32
N VAL A 144 -8.46 -34.48 -13.18
CA VAL A 144 -7.47 -33.78 -12.36
C VAL A 144 -6.38 -34.73 -11.90
N ALA A 145 -6.75 -35.93 -11.46
CA ALA A 145 -5.80 -36.90 -10.97
C ALA A 145 -4.83 -37.38 -12.06
N ARG A 146 -5.35 -37.70 -13.24
CA ARG A 146 -4.54 -38.07 -14.40
C ARG A 146 -3.61 -36.94 -14.80
N TRP A 147 -4.14 -35.72 -14.96
CA TRP A 147 -3.32 -34.56 -15.31
C TRP A 147 -2.18 -34.33 -14.31
N ALA A 148 -2.48 -34.34 -13.00
CA ALA A 148 -1.47 -34.11 -11.98
C ALA A 148 -0.40 -35.23 -11.97
N GLY A 149 -0.80 -36.49 -12.15
CA GLY A 149 0.12 -37.62 -12.19
C GLY A 149 1.00 -37.64 -13.44
N GLU A 150 0.39 -37.61 -14.62
CA GLU A 150 1.08 -37.77 -15.91
C GLU A 150 1.84 -36.52 -16.31
N GLN A 151 1.23 -35.35 -16.13
CA GLN A 151 1.77 -34.11 -16.68
C GLN A 151 2.54 -33.29 -15.65
N ALA A 152 2.06 -33.21 -14.41
CA ALA A 152 2.76 -32.49 -13.36
C ALA A 152 3.79 -33.35 -12.60
N GLY A 153 3.86 -34.66 -12.89
CA GLY A 153 4.77 -35.60 -12.22
C GLY A 153 4.51 -35.71 -10.72
N ALA A 154 3.28 -35.44 -10.29
CA ALA A 154 2.90 -35.44 -8.88
C ALA A 154 2.42 -36.84 -8.43
N SER A 155 2.53 -37.12 -7.13
CA SER A 155 1.84 -38.27 -6.55
C SER A 155 0.40 -37.88 -6.24
N VAL A 156 -0.56 -38.72 -6.64
CA VAL A 156 -1.98 -38.38 -6.56
C VAL A 156 -2.77 -39.45 -5.84
N GLN A 157 -3.70 -39.03 -5.00
CA GLN A 157 -4.67 -39.90 -4.37
C GLN A 157 -6.07 -39.31 -4.52
N VAL A 158 -7.01 -40.10 -5.03
CA VAL A 158 -8.43 -39.73 -5.15
C VAL A 158 -9.17 -40.22 -3.92
N GLU A 159 -9.99 -39.38 -3.30
CA GLU A 159 -10.71 -39.69 -2.05
C GLU A 159 -9.78 -40.20 -0.92
N ALA A 160 -8.56 -39.65 -0.80
CA ALA A 160 -7.68 -40.01 0.30
C ALA A 160 -8.14 -39.34 1.60
N THR A 161 -8.31 -40.16 2.64
CA THR A 161 -8.62 -39.60 3.97
C THR A 161 -7.40 -38.83 4.47
N SER A 162 -7.63 -37.61 4.94
CA SER A 162 -6.66 -36.77 5.64
C SER A 162 -5.96 -37.51 6.77
N ARG A 163 -4.80 -36.97 7.18
CA ARG A 163 -3.96 -37.56 8.24
C ARG A 163 -4.70 -37.74 9.57
N ASP A 164 -5.59 -36.83 9.91
CA ASP A 164 -6.41 -36.87 11.13
C ASP A 164 -7.74 -37.64 10.95
N ARG A 165 -7.98 -38.15 9.73
CA ARG A 165 -9.18 -38.89 9.33
C ARG A 165 -10.49 -38.09 9.42
N THR A 166 -10.43 -36.77 9.50
CA THR A 166 -11.62 -35.93 9.66
C THR A 166 -12.24 -35.53 8.32
N ARG A 167 -11.42 -35.40 7.28
CA ARG A 167 -11.81 -34.98 5.93
C ARG A 167 -11.15 -35.78 4.84
N ARG A 168 -11.68 -35.64 3.63
CA ARG A 168 -11.28 -36.39 2.45
C ARG A 168 -11.48 -35.50 1.24
N PRO A 169 -10.43 -34.82 0.76
CA PRO A 169 -10.53 -34.08 -0.47
C PRO A 169 -10.88 -35.01 -1.62
N ASP A 170 -11.60 -34.49 -2.61
CA ASP A 170 -11.89 -35.24 -3.83
C ASP A 170 -10.59 -35.73 -4.50
N VAL A 171 -9.57 -34.86 -4.57
CA VAL A 171 -8.22 -35.23 -5.01
C VAL A 171 -7.18 -34.59 -4.10
N THR A 172 -6.27 -35.41 -3.57
CA THR A 172 -5.04 -34.95 -2.90
C THR A 172 -3.87 -35.09 -3.85
N ILE A 173 -3.15 -34.00 -4.10
CA ILE A 173 -1.96 -33.96 -4.96
C ILE A 173 -0.75 -33.68 -4.08
N THR A 174 0.27 -34.52 -4.15
CA THR A 174 1.58 -34.27 -3.53
C THR A 174 2.56 -33.87 -4.62
N THR A 175 2.98 -32.60 -4.60
CA THR A 175 3.88 -32.02 -5.61
C THR A 175 5.28 -32.66 -5.55
N PRO A 176 6.11 -32.50 -6.59
CA PRO A 176 7.49 -32.97 -6.56
C PRO A 176 8.34 -32.41 -5.40
N SER A 177 7.97 -31.25 -4.83
CA SER A 177 8.62 -30.68 -3.66
C SER A 177 8.10 -31.25 -2.32
N GLY A 178 7.13 -32.17 -2.37
CA GLY A 178 6.51 -32.81 -1.21
C GLY A 178 5.37 -32.01 -0.58
N LYS A 179 4.91 -30.91 -1.20
CA LYS A 179 3.76 -30.14 -0.70
C LYS A 179 2.46 -30.84 -1.08
N GLN A 180 1.48 -30.85 -0.15
CA GLN A 180 0.17 -31.43 -0.41
C GLN A 180 -0.85 -30.34 -0.76
N ILE A 181 -1.63 -30.59 -1.80
CA ILE A 181 -2.69 -29.71 -2.30
C ILE A 181 -3.99 -30.48 -2.23
N ALA A 182 -5.03 -29.88 -1.64
CA ALA A 182 -6.39 -30.40 -1.70
C ALA A 182 -7.12 -29.79 -2.90
N VAL A 183 -7.76 -30.62 -3.71
CA VAL A 183 -8.63 -30.19 -4.81
C VAL A 183 -10.04 -30.72 -4.55
N GLU A 184 -11.01 -29.82 -4.57
CA GLU A 184 -12.44 -30.10 -4.48
C GLU A 184 -13.09 -29.85 -5.85
N VAL A 185 -13.86 -30.82 -6.34
CA VAL A 185 -14.66 -30.71 -7.57
C VAL A 185 -16.12 -30.58 -7.16
N GLN A 186 -16.73 -29.41 -7.32
CA GLN A 186 -18.06 -29.16 -6.78
C GLN A 186 -19.09 -29.00 -7.90
N TYR A 187 -19.99 -29.99 -8.04
CA TYR A 187 -21.15 -29.92 -8.94
C TYR A 187 -22.49 -29.78 -8.20
N ALA A 188 -22.61 -30.40 -7.03
CA ALA A 188 -23.84 -30.36 -6.24
C ALA A 188 -23.96 -29.02 -5.50
N SER A 189 -25.18 -28.57 -5.25
CA SER A 189 -25.42 -27.40 -4.40
C SER A 189 -24.73 -27.57 -3.03
N MET A 190 -24.01 -26.55 -2.56
CA MET A 190 -23.38 -26.55 -1.25
C MET A 190 -23.65 -25.21 -0.55
N THR A 191 -24.02 -25.27 0.72
CA THR A 191 -24.21 -24.06 1.53
C THR A 191 -22.88 -23.41 1.88
N ILE A 192 -22.89 -22.10 2.14
CA ILE A 192 -21.69 -21.36 2.56
C ILE A 192 -21.08 -21.94 3.85
N ALA A 193 -21.91 -22.39 4.79
CA ALA A 193 -21.43 -22.99 6.03
C ALA A 193 -20.68 -24.30 5.79
N GLN A 194 -21.20 -25.17 4.91
CA GLN A 194 -20.53 -26.41 4.52
C GLN A 194 -19.20 -26.14 3.81
N TYR A 195 -19.20 -25.17 2.89
CA TYR A 195 -17.99 -24.74 2.20
C TYR A 195 -16.93 -24.25 3.19
N ARG A 196 -17.28 -23.31 4.09
CA ARG A 196 -16.32 -22.77 5.07
C ARG A 196 -15.73 -23.85 5.95
N ALA A 197 -16.56 -24.76 6.45
CA ALA A 197 -16.07 -25.89 7.26
C ALA A 197 -15.04 -26.73 6.49
N ARG A 198 -15.29 -27.06 5.22
CA ARG A 198 -14.33 -27.79 4.38
C ARG A 198 -13.07 -26.98 4.10
N ASP A 199 -13.23 -25.71 3.74
CA ASP A 199 -12.15 -24.82 3.36
C ASP A 199 -11.19 -24.55 4.53
N GLU A 200 -11.73 -24.34 5.74
CA GLU A 200 -10.98 -24.19 6.99
C GLU A 200 -10.25 -25.48 7.39
N ASP A 201 -10.91 -26.64 7.23
CA ASP A 201 -10.27 -27.93 7.47
C ASP A 201 -9.08 -28.14 6.52
N HIS A 202 -9.26 -27.82 5.24
CA HIS A 202 -8.18 -27.90 4.26
C HIS A 202 -7.04 -26.91 4.54
N ALA A 203 -7.38 -25.68 4.97
CA ALA A 203 -6.38 -24.65 5.30
C ALA A 203 -5.36 -25.12 6.35
N ARG A 204 -5.78 -25.98 7.27
CA ARG A 204 -4.92 -26.49 8.36
C ARG A 204 -4.02 -27.63 7.93
N GLN A 205 -4.37 -28.35 6.86
CA GLN A 205 -3.73 -29.61 6.50
C GLN A 205 -2.92 -29.55 5.20
N TYR A 206 -3.27 -28.65 4.28
CA TYR A 206 -2.70 -28.59 2.93
C TYR A 206 -1.99 -27.26 2.68
N ALA A 207 -0.96 -27.29 1.83
CA ALA A 207 -0.21 -26.10 1.43
C ALA A 207 -1.02 -25.17 0.51
N ALA A 208 -1.94 -25.75 -0.28
CA ALA A 208 -2.90 -25.02 -1.09
C ALA A 208 -4.22 -25.80 -1.17
N ARG A 209 -5.29 -25.06 -1.49
CA ARG A 209 -6.64 -25.58 -1.69
C ARG A 209 -7.19 -25.05 -2.99
N VAL A 210 -7.76 -25.92 -3.81
CA VAL A 210 -8.29 -25.58 -5.14
C VAL A 210 -9.75 -25.99 -5.19
N TRP A 211 -10.61 -25.03 -5.52
CA TRP A 211 -12.03 -25.29 -5.73
C TRP A 211 -12.34 -25.22 -7.23
N LEU A 212 -12.77 -26.35 -7.79
CA LEU A 212 -13.17 -26.48 -9.19
C LEU A 212 -14.69 -26.61 -9.27
N LEU A 213 -15.37 -25.53 -9.61
CA LEU A 213 -16.81 -25.53 -9.78
C LEU A 213 -17.22 -26.24 -11.07
N GLY A 214 -18.35 -26.93 -11.09
CA GLY A 214 -18.84 -27.60 -12.29
C GLY A 214 -19.23 -26.61 -13.38
N HIS A 215 -18.79 -26.83 -14.63
CA HIS A 215 -19.18 -26.03 -15.81
C HIS A 215 -20.68 -26.05 -16.15
N ALA A 216 -21.47 -26.88 -15.46
CA ALA A 216 -22.90 -27.04 -15.65
C ALA A 216 -23.61 -27.09 -14.29
N GLY A 217 -24.92 -26.84 -14.29
CA GLY A 217 -25.74 -26.80 -13.07
C GLY A 217 -25.69 -25.44 -12.35
N GLU A 218 -25.95 -25.46 -11.05
CA GLU A 218 -26.18 -24.25 -10.23
C GLU A 218 -24.96 -23.33 -10.08
N HIS A 219 -23.77 -23.86 -10.36
CA HIS A 219 -22.52 -23.11 -10.20
C HIS A 219 -22.08 -22.36 -11.45
N PHE A 220 -22.73 -22.59 -12.60
CA PHE A 220 -22.37 -21.96 -13.86
C PHE A 220 -23.60 -21.32 -14.51
N THR A 221 -23.68 -20.02 -14.42
CA THR A 221 -24.70 -19.21 -15.09
C THR A 221 -24.01 -18.16 -15.94
N VAL A 222 -24.43 -18.06 -17.20
CA VAL A 222 -23.91 -17.07 -18.14
C VAL A 222 -24.92 -15.95 -18.29
N ASP A 223 -24.48 -14.72 -18.10
CA ASP A 223 -25.27 -13.51 -18.30
C ASP A 223 -24.45 -12.53 -19.15
N ASP A 224 -25.02 -12.14 -20.29
CA ASP A 224 -24.39 -11.14 -21.18
C ASP A 224 -22.95 -11.44 -21.62
N GLY A 225 -22.65 -12.70 -21.95
CA GLY A 225 -21.29 -13.13 -22.30
C GLY A 225 -20.30 -13.15 -21.13
N ARG A 226 -20.79 -12.98 -19.90
CA ARG A 226 -20.02 -13.05 -18.65
C ARG A 226 -20.54 -14.14 -17.74
N ILE A 227 -19.73 -14.50 -16.76
CA ILE A 227 -20.13 -15.50 -15.76
C ILE A 227 -20.80 -14.78 -14.61
N LYS A 228 -22.05 -15.12 -14.34
CA LYS A 228 -22.78 -14.67 -13.17
C LYS A 228 -22.39 -15.53 -11.97
N LEU A 229 -21.92 -14.88 -10.91
CA LEU A 229 -21.47 -15.56 -9.71
C LEU A 229 -22.64 -15.80 -8.76
N ASN A 230 -22.84 -17.06 -8.38
CA ASN A 230 -23.73 -17.40 -7.28
C ASN A 230 -23.07 -17.07 -5.92
N GLU A 231 -23.80 -17.28 -4.82
CA GLU A 231 -23.32 -16.98 -3.47
C GLU A 231 -22.04 -17.75 -3.11
N LEU A 232 -21.96 -19.03 -3.48
CA LEU A 232 -20.80 -19.88 -3.21
C LEU A 232 -19.55 -19.39 -3.97
N ALA A 233 -19.68 -19.10 -5.26
CA ALA A 233 -18.57 -18.59 -6.07
C ALA A 233 -18.07 -17.24 -5.55
N ARG A 234 -18.98 -16.32 -5.18
CA ARG A 234 -18.58 -15.05 -4.53
C ARG A 234 -17.80 -15.29 -3.25
N ARG A 235 -18.26 -16.25 -2.43
CA ARG A 235 -17.57 -16.58 -1.18
C ARG A 235 -16.17 -17.17 -1.40
N ILE A 236 -16.02 -18.08 -2.36
CA ILE A 236 -14.71 -18.66 -2.71
C ILE A 236 -13.74 -17.54 -3.10
N ALA A 237 -14.21 -16.57 -3.90
CA ALA A 237 -13.45 -15.39 -4.30
C ALA A 237 -13.03 -14.52 -3.10
N ASP A 238 -13.95 -14.26 -2.16
CA ASP A 238 -13.68 -13.46 -0.95
C ASP A 238 -12.61 -14.07 -0.05
N ASP A 239 -12.56 -15.41 0.02
CA ASP A 239 -11.54 -16.11 0.80
C ASP A 239 -10.17 -16.14 0.08
N GLY A 240 -10.04 -15.42 -1.04
CA GLY A 240 -8.80 -15.24 -1.79
C GLY A 240 -8.46 -16.40 -2.72
N ASN A 241 -9.37 -17.36 -2.91
CA ASN A 241 -9.16 -18.47 -3.82
C ASN A 241 -9.39 -18.03 -5.27
N THR A 242 -8.65 -18.63 -6.22
CA THR A 242 -8.90 -18.40 -7.65
C THR A 242 -10.21 -19.09 -8.05
N LEU A 243 -11.09 -18.38 -8.75
CA LEU A 243 -12.33 -18.95 -9.26
C LEU A 243 -12.09 -19.75 -10.53
N LEU A 244 -12.26 -21.05 -10.40
CA LEU A 244 -12.05 -22.02 -11.46
C LEU A 244 -13.32 -22.84 -11.70
N TRP A 245 -13.61 -23.11 -12.97
CA TRP A 245 -14.63 -24.08 -13.37
C TRP A 245 -14.00 -25.18 -14.21
N ILE A 246 -14.40 -26.42 -13.96
CA ILE A 246 -13.92 -27.58 -14.69
C ILE A 246 -14.97 -28.08 -15.67
N ASN A 247 -14.51 -28.29 -16.90
CA ASN A 247 -15.19 -29.06 -17.91
C ASN A 247 -14.42 -30.36 -18.18
N PRO A 248 -14.82 -31.47 -17.52
CA PRO A 248 -14.07 -32.71 -17.62
C PRO A 248 -14.29 -33.45 -18.94
N GLN A 249 -15.29 -33.06 -19.73
CA GLN A 249 -15.57 -33.65 -21.03
C GLN A 249 -14.59 -33.16 -22.09
N ASP A 250 -14.29 -31.86 -22.06
CA ASP A 250 -13.34 -31.25 -22.98
C ASP A 250 -11.91 -31.18 -22.42
N GLY A 251 -11.74 -31.49 -21.12
CA GLY A 251 -10.45 -31.38 -20.47
C GLY A 251 -10.01 -29.93 -20.28
N THR A 252 -10.96 -29.02 -20.06
CA THR A 252 -10.69 -27.57 -19.98
C THR A 252 -11.04 -27.00 -18.61
N ILE A 253 -10.33 -25.94 -18.24
CA ILE A 253 -10.57 -25.13 -17.04
C ILE A 253 -10.87 -23.70 -17.47
N LEU A 254 -11.95 -23.15 -16.95
CA LEU A 254 -12.23 -21.73 -17.04
C LEU A 254 -11.70 -21.03 -15.79
N THR A 255 -11.06 -19.88 -15.97
CA THR A 255 -10.67 -18.95 -14.88
C THR A 255 -11.43 -17.65 -15.02
N ALA A 256 -12.04 -17.16 -13.93
CA ALA A 256 -12.72 -15.86 -13.90
C ALA A 256 -11.94 -14.80 -13.11
N TRP A 257 -12.08 -13.54 -13.51
CA TRP A 257 -11.45 -12.38 -12.86
C TRP A 257 -12.25 -11.09 -13.05
N SER A 258 -11.82 -10.02 -12.37
CA SER A 258 -12.39 -8.68 -12.47
C SER A 258 -11.38 -7.67 -13.03
N GLY A 259 -11.88 -6.50 -13.44
CA GLY A 259 -11.05 -5.45 -14.03
C GLY A 259 -11.06 -5.44 -15.55
N SER A 260 -9.90 -5.15 -16.12
CA SER A 260 -9.70 -5.13 -17.57
C SER A 260 -8.62 -6.13 -17.96
N GLU A 261 -8.49 -6.43 -19.24
CA GLU A 261 -7.40 -7.25 -19.75
C GLU A 261 -6.00 -6.68 -19.42
N LYS A 262 -5.88 -5.35 -19.38
CA LYS A 262 -4.61 -4.67 -19.09
C LYS A 262 -4.29 -4.59 -17.60
N ASP A 263 -5.30 -4.71 -16.76
CA ASP A 263 -5.19 -4.67 -15.30
C ASP A 263 -6.14 -5.70 -14.67
N PRO A 264 -5.86 -7.00 -14.89
CA PRO A 264 -6.72 -8.06 -14.40
C PRO A 264 -6.43 -8.29 -12.92
N HIS A 265 -7.47 -8.43 -12.10
CA HIS A 265 -7.33 -8.71 -10.68
C HIS A 265 -8.21 -9.88 -10.26
N PRO A 266 -7.81 -10.66 -9.23
CA PRO A 266 -8.65 -11.73 -8.70
C PRO A 266 -10.03 -11.19 -8.35
N LEU A 267 -11.06 -11.96 -8.71
CA LEU A 267 -12.44 -11.60 -8.45
C LEU A 267 -12.69 -11.57 -6.93
N ARG A 268 -13.32 -10.50 -6.43
CA ARG A 268 -13.73 -10.31 -5.02
C ARG A 268 -15.24 -10.09 -4.96
N ALA A 269 -15.93 -10.35 -3.84
CA ALA A 269 -17.39 -10.17 -3.80
C ALA A 269 -17.85 -8.72 -3.89
N GLN A 270 -16.96 -7.76 -3.64
CA GLN A 270 -17.23 -6.34 -3.91
C GLN A 270 -17.25 -6.01 -5.41
N ASP A 271 -16.69 -6.88 -6.24
CA ASP A 271 -16.73 -6.73 -7.69
C ASP A 271 -18.14 -7.09 -8.19
N LYS A 272 -18.50 -6.57 -9.37
CA LYS A 272 -19.82 -6.77 -9.99
C LYS A 272 -20.22 -8.26 -9.97
N GLU A 273 -21.51 -8.55 -10.02
CA GLU A 273 -22.06 -9.92 -10.09
C GLU A 273 -21.54 -10.76 -11.28
N THR A 274 -20.78 -10.16 -12.19
CA THR A 274 -20.24 -10.76 -13.41
C THR A 274 -18.72 -10.64 -13.50
N GLY A 275 -18.03 -11.71 -13.91
CA GLY A 275 -16.58 -11.72 -14.18
C GLY A 275 -16.19 -11.81 -15.66
N LEU A 276 -15.01 -11.27 -16.00
CA LEU A 276 -14.28 -11.64 -17.22
C LEU A 276 -13.73 -13.06 -17.07
N TRP A 277 -13.43 -13.74 -18.17
CA TRP A 277 -13.06 -15.14 -18.14
C TRP A 277 -12.14 -15.55 -19.29
N SER A 278 -11.45 -16.68 -19.11
CA SER A 278 -10.63 -17.35 -20.11
C SER A 278 -10.70 -18.85 -19.87
N ILE A 279 -10.83 -19.61 -20.95
CA ILE A 279 -10.84 -21.08 -20.93
C ILE A 279 -9.47 -21.53 -21.41
N ALA A 280 -8.85 -22.44 -20.69
CA ALA A 280 -7.62 -23.10 -21.10
C ALA A 280 -7.81 -24.62 -21.02
N PRO A 281 -7.27 -25.38 -21.97
CA PRO A 281 -7.01 -26.80 -21.76
C PRO A 281 -6.24 -27.05 -20.46
N LEU A 282 -6.60 -28.09 -19.72
CA LEU A 282 -5.94 -28.44 -18.46
C LEU A 282 -4.46 -28.79 -18.70
N ASP A 283 -4.11 -29.27 -19.90
CA ASP A 283 -2.73 -29.53 -20.30
C ASP A 283 -1.88 -28.26 -20.55
N LEU A 284 -2.47 -27.07 -20.52
CA LEU A 284 -1.72 -25.81 -20.46
C LEU A 284 -1.61 -25.24 -19.04
N CYS A 285 -2.20 -25.93 -18.06
CA CYS A 285 -2.10 -25.54 -16.66
C CYS A 285 -0.81 -26.09 -16.04
N HIS A 286 -0.33 -25.41 -15.01
CA HIS A 286 0.82 -25.82 -14.21
C HIS A 286 0.40 -26.13 -12.78
N LEU A 287 1.11 -27.06 -12.14
CA LEU A 287 0.98 -27.29 -10.71
C LEU A 287 1.94 -26.36 -9.96
N ASP A 288 1.41 -25.58 -9.03
CA ASP A 288 2.14 -24.61 -8.21
C ASP A 288 1.99 -24.94 -6.73
N ASP A 289 3.10 -24.99 -6.00
CA ASP A 289 3.12 -25.38 -4.58
C ASP A 289 2.26 -24.48 -3.67
N ARG A 290 2.01 -23.22 -4.08
CA ARG A 290 1.27 -22.23 -3.28
C ARG A 290 -0.18 -22.12 -3.70
N SER A 291 -0.45 -22.26 -4.99
CA SER A 291 -1.75 -21.93 -5.60
C SER A 291 -2.51 -23.16 -6.10
N GLY A 292 -1.85 -24.32 -6.17
CA GLY A 292 -2.41 -25.52 -6.75
C GLY A 292 -2.43 -25.46 -8.27
N ILE A 293 -3.62 -25.49 -8.88
CA ILE A 293 -3.75 -25.47 -10.34
C ILE A 293 -3.64 -24.03 -10.85
N LEU A 294 -2.55 -23.72 -11.54
CA LEU A 294 -2.30 -22.41 -12.13
C LEU A 294 -2.56 -22.43 -13.64
N THR A 295 -3.68 -21.83 -14.04
CA THR A 295 -4.02 -21.64 -15.47
C THR A 295 -3.17 -20.51 -16.09
N PRO A 296 -3.08 -20.41 -17.42
CA PRO A 296 -2.44 -19.26 -18.08
C PRO A 296 -3.02 -17.91 -17.63
N ALA A 297 -4.35 -17.82 -17.47
CA ALA A 297 -5.01 -16.64 -16.93
C ALA A 297 -4.67 -16.40 -15.44
N GLY A 298 -4.66 -17.46 -14.63
CA GLY A 298 -4.23 -17.41 -13.23
C GLY A 298 -2.81 -16.89 -13.06
N LYS A 299 -1.89 -17.30 -13.95
CA LYS A 299 -0.51 -16.80 -13.97
C LYS A 299 -0.46 -15.30 -14.27
N ARG A 300 -1.25 -14.82 -15.23
CA ARG A 300 -1.37 -13.37 -15.54
C ARG A 300 -1.91 -12.59 -14.34
N LEU A 301 -2.95 -13.10 -13.68
CA LEU A 301 -3.53 -12.49 -12.47
C LEU A 301 -2.52 -12.38 -11.34
N ARG A 302 -1.74 -13.44 -11.09
CA ARG A 302 -0.70 -13.43 -10.07
C ARG A 302 0.37 -12.39 -10.34
N ILE A 303 0.87 -12.32 -11.58
CA ILE A 303 1.86 -11.31 -11.98
C ILE A 303 1.31 -9.89 -11.83
N ALA A 304 0.04 -9.67 -12.20
CA ALA A 304 -0.62 -8.37 -12.05
C ALA A 304 -0.74 -7.98 -10.57
N GLU A 305 -1.18 -8.90 -9.70
CA GLU A 305 -1.29 -8.65 -8.26
C GLU A 305 0.09 -8.41 -7.61
N GLU A 306 1.12 -9.19 -7.98
CA GLU A 306 2.49 -8.96 -7.51
C GLU A 306 3.01 -7.56 -7.89
N ARG A 307 2.76 -7.13 -9.14
CA ARG A 307 3.09 -5.76 -9.59
C ARG A 307 2.33 -4.70 -8.81
N ARG A 308 1.04 -4.92 -8.55
CA ARG A 308 0.20 -3.99 -7.77
C ARG A 308 0.71 -3.87 -6.34
N LEU A 309 1.01 -4.99 -5.68
CA LEU A 309 1.56 -5.01 -4.33
C LEU A 309 2.95 -4.35 -4.27
N ALA A 310 3.79 -4.56 -5.28
CA ALA A 310 5.08 -3.87 -5.39
C ALA A 310 4.89 -2.35 -5.51
N ALA A 311 4.00 -1.89 -6.39
CA ALA A 311 3.70 -0.46 -6.56
C ALA A 311 3.15 0.19 -5.27
N LEU A 312 2.32 -0.52 -4.50
CA LEU A 312 1.82 -0.04 -3.21
C LEU A 312 2.95 0.11 -2.18
N ARG A 313 3.87 -0.86 -2.12
CA ARG A 313 5.05 -0.78 -1.24
C ARG A 313 5.97 0.38 -1.63
N GLU A 314 6.19 0.61 -2.92
CA GLU A 314 6.97 1.75 -3.40
C GLU A 314 6.34 3.09 -3.01
N LEU A 315 5.01 3.20 -3.12
CA LEU A 315 4.28 4.39 -2.70
C LEU A 315 4.41 4.64 -1.18
N GLU A 316 4.30 3.58 -0.37
CA GLU A 316 4.46 3.65 1.08
C GLU A 316 5.88 4.10 1.47
N LEU A 317 6.92 3.51 0.85
CA LEU A 317 8.31 3.89 1.07
C LEU A 317 8.57 5.35 0.64
N ALA A 318 7.99 5.79 -0.47
CA ALA A 318 8.07 7.18 -0.92
C ALA A 318 7.42 8.16 0.07
N GLU A 319 6.27 7.78 0.65
CA GLU A 319 5.61 8.59 1.67
C GLU A 319 6.44 8.65 2.97
N GLN A 320 6.99 7.53 3.42
CA GLN A 320 7.89 7.49 4.57
C GLN A 320 9.13 8.37 4.34
N ALA A 321 9.74 8.30 3.16
CA ALA A 321 10.87 9.15 2.79
C ALA A 321 10.51 10.64 2.75
N ARG A 322 9.30 10.99 2.31
CA ARG A 322 8.79 12.38 2.35
C ARG A 322 8.65 12.87 3.79
N ARG A 323 8.03 12.08 4.67
CA ARG A 323 7.88 12.40 6.10
C ARG A 323 9.23 12.57 6.78
N GLU A 324 10.19 11.71 6.48
CA GLU A 324 11.56 11.80 7.01
C GLU A 324 12.26 13.10 6.56
N LYS A 325 12.13 13.45 5.27
CA LYS A 325 12.70 14.67 4.73
C LYS A 325 12.07 15.93 5.36
N GLU A 326 10.77 15.92 5.59
CA GLU A 326 10.06 17.00 6.28
C GLU A 326 10.50 17.11 7.74
N ARG A 327 10.65 15.99 8.44
CA ARG A 327 11.18 15.95 9.81
C ARG A 327 12.59 16.55 9.90
N ARG A 328 13.50 16.14 9.01
CA ARG A 328 14.87 16.69 8.96
C ARG A 328 14.89 18.19 8.65
N ARG A 329 14.01 18.65 7.75
CA ARG A 329 13.87 20.08 7.47
C ARG A 329 13.36 20.86 8.68
N ALA A 330 12.39 20.33 9.40
CA ALA A 330 11.87 20.93 10.63
C ALA A 330 12.94 20.98 11.73
N GLU A 331 13.73 19.91 11.89
CA GLU A 331 14.83 19.86 12.85
C GLU A 331 15.93 20.88 12.53
N ILE A 332 16.35 20.97 11.26
CA ILE A 332 17.33 21.98 10.81
C ILE A 332 16.77 23.39 11.04
N ALA A 333 15.51 23.64 10.70
CA ALA A 333 14.86 24.93 10.93
C ALA A 333 14.80 25.29 12.41
N ALA A 334 14.44 24.33 13.27
CA ALA A 334 14.40 24.50 14.72
C ALA A 334 15.80 24.79 15.29
N ARG A 335 16.84 24.11 14.79
CA ARG A 335 18.24 24.37 15.19
C ARG A 335 18.70 25.76 14.76
N HIS A 336 18.36 26.20 13.55
CA HIS A 336 18.66 27.57 13.10
C HIS A 336 17.91 28.62 13.92
N GLU A 337 16.66 28.36 14.29
CA GLU A 337 15.90 29.27 15.13
C GLU A 337 16.47 29.34 16.55
N ALA A 338 16.78 28.20 17.17
CA ALA A 338 17.43 28.14 18.48
C ALA A 338 18.79 28.87 18.47
N ALA A 339 19.60 28.69 17.42
CA ALA A 339 20.86 29.41 17.26
C ALA A 339 20.66 30.92 17.14
N ARG A 340 19.64 31.37 16.38
CA ARG A 340 19.28 32.81 16.30
C ARG A 340 18.86 33.38 17.65
N ARG A 341 18.05 32.65 18.43
CA ARG A 341 17.63 33.08 19.77
C ARG A 341 18.83 33.17 20.72
N ALA A 342 19.69 32.15 20.73
CA ALA A 342 20.90 32.14 21.55
C ALA A 342 21.86 33.29 21.20
N ALA A 343 22.05 33.58 19.90
CA ALA A 343 22.85 34.71 19.46
C ALA A 343 22.26 36.06 19.88
N ALA A 344 20.93 36.22 19.78
CA ALA A 344 20.24 37.43 20.23
C ALA A 344 20.37 37.63 21.74
N GLU A 345 20.22 36.56 22.53
CA GLU A 345 20.39 36.59 23.99
C GLU A 345 21.85 36.92 24.38
N GLN A 346 22.82 36.32 23.70
CA GLN A 346 24.24 36.62 23.91
C GLN A 346 24.55 38.09 23.61
N GLN A 347 24.06 38.62 22.49
CA GLN A 347 24.21 40.03 22.15
C GLN A 347 23.55 40.95 23.19
N HIS A 348 22.39 40.54 23.73
CA HIS A 348 21.74 41.28 24.81
C HIS A 348 22.60 41.30 26.09
N ARG A 349 23.17 40.15 26.49
CA ARG A 349 24.11 40.06 27.63
C ARG A 349 25.35 40.93 27.44
N GLU A 350 25.96 40.89 26.26
CA GLU A 350 27.14 41.70 25.95
C GLU A 350 26.83 43.19 26.02
N ARG A 351 25.68 43.64 25.51
CA ARG A 351 25.23 45.03 25.63
C ARG A 351 24.97 45.45 27.07
N ALA A 352 24.36 44.58 27.87
CA ALA A 352 24.14 44.85 29.30
C ALA A 352 25.48 44.98 30.04
N SER A 353 26.42 44.07 29.81
CA SER A 353 27.76 44.13 30.40
C SER A 353 28.54 45.37 29.95
N ALA A 354 28.46 45.75 28.68
CA ALA A 354 29.10 46.96 28.16
C ALA A 354 28.52 48.23 28.78
N TRP A 355 27.21 48.26 29.01
CA TRP A 355 26.55 49.33 29.74
C TRP A 355 27.03 49.41 31.19
N ASP A 356 27.13 48.26 31.88
CA ASP A 356 27.59 48.20 33.26
C ASP A 356 29.02 48.70 33.44
N ALA A 357 29.87 48.50 32.42
CA ALA A 357 31.25 48.99 32.40
C ALA A 357 31.41 50.42 31.81
N SER A 358 30.32 51.07 31.38
CA SER A 358 30.40 52.36 30.69
C SER A 358 30.76 53.52 31.63
N THR A 359 31.56 54.47 31.14
CA THR A 359 31.88 55.70 31.87
C THR A 359 30.64 56.56 32.08
N GLU A 360 29.64 56.45 31.21
CA GLU A 360 28.33 57.08 31.36
C GLU A 360 27.57 56.59 32.59
N LYS A 361 27.55 55.27 32.82
CA LYS A 361 26.93 54.71 34.04
C LYS A 361 27.72 55.13 35.27
N ALA A 362 29.05 55.12 35.20
CA ALA A 362 29.91 55.56 36.31
C ALA A 362 29.71 57.05 36.65
N TRP A 363 29.62 57.92 35.64
CA TRP A 363 29.27 59.34 35.80
C TRP A 363 27.91 59.50 36.48
N LEU A 364 26.91 58.73 36.03
CA LEU A 364 25.57 58.79 36.58
C LEU A 364 25.52 58.40 38.06
N ILE A 365 26.25 57.35 38.45
CA ILE A 365 26.39 56.92 39.85
C ILE A 365 27.13 57.98 40.69
N GLY A 366 28.14 58.65 40.11
CA GLY A 366 28.93 59.66 40.82
C GLY A 366 28.21 60.98 41.06
N GLU A 367 27.41 61.43 40.09
CA GLU A 367 26.78 62.76 40.10
C GLU A 367 25.35 62.75 40.69
N HIS A 368 24.67 61.60 40.68
CA HIS A 368 23.26 61.51 41.04
C HIS A 368 22.99 60.44 42.12
N ARG A 369 21.97 60.66 42.95
CA ARG A 369 21.56 59.74 44.04
C ARG A 369 21.01 58.42 43.50
N ASP A 370 21.03 57.37 44.34
CA ASP A 370 20.52 56.01 44.05
C ASP A 370 19.09 55.98 43.45
N ASP A 371 18.26 56.98 43.79
CA ASP A 371 16.90 57.13 43.28
C ASP A 371 16.87 57.33 41.75
N VAL A 372 17.88 58.04 41.19
CA VAL A 372 18.00 58.27 39.74
C VAL A 372 18.41 57.00 39.03
N LEU A 373 19.32 56.21 39.61
CA LEU A 373 19.73 54.93 39.03
C LEU A 373 18.56 53.94 38.96
N THR A 374 17.69 53.93 39.97
CA THR A 374 16.49 53.08 40.00
C THR A 374 15.52 53.42 38.86
N LEU A 375 15.27 54.71 38.61
CA LEU A 375 14.40 55.17 37.53
C LEU A 375 14.96 54.86 36.14
N LEU A 376 16.28 54.94 35.99
CA LEU A 376 16.95 54.67 34.72
C LEU A 376 17.11 53.17 34.44
N THR A 377 17.15 52.33 35.46
CA THR A 377 17.25 50.87 35.32
C THR A 377 15.90 50.16 35.25
N ALA A 378 14.82 50.78 35.72
CA ALA A 378 13.47 50.26 35.54
C ALA A 378 13.16 50.08 34.04
N THR A 379 12.52 48.98 33.67
CA THR A 379 12.14 48.69 32.28
C THR A 379 10.64 48.42 32.17
N SER A 380 10.09 48.81 31.02
CA SER A 380 8.75 48.44 30.58
C SER A 380 8.79 47.87 29.16
N PRO A 381 7.80 47.06 28.74
CA PRO A 381 7.77 46.46 27.40
C PRO A 381 7.86 47.50 26.27
N GLU A 382 7.28 48.69 26.46
CA GLU A 382 7.32 49.75 25.46
C GLU A 382 8.69 50.42 25.37
N GLU A 383 9.43 50.48 26.48
CA GLU A 383 10.81 50.99 26.54
C GLU A 383 11.82 49.97 25.98
N GLU A 384 11.53 48.67 26.12
CA GLU A 384 12.29 47.61 25.45
C GLU A 384 12.16 47.70 23.93
N ALA A 385 11.01 48.14 23.40
CA ALA A 385 10.88 48.40 21.97
C ALA A 385 11.84 49.51 21.49
N ILE A 386 12.01 50.59 22.26
CA ILE A 386 13.00 51.66 21.99
C ILE A 386 14.42 51.09 22.05
N ALA A 387 14.74 50.34 23.11
CA ALA A 387 16.05 49.72 23.30
C ALA A 387 16.41 48.80 22.13
N ASN A 388 15.47 47.98 21.67
CA ASN A 388 15.62 47.10 20.51
C ASN A 388 15.83 47.89 19.20
N ALA A 389 15.04 48.95 18.98
CA ALA A 389 15.19 49.81 17.81
C ALA A 389 16.57 50.47 17.77
N LEU A 390 17.06 50.99 18.90
CA LEU A 390 18.36 51.65 19.00
C LEU A 390 19.55 50.70 19.08
N GLY A 391 19.32 49.42 19.39
CA GLY A 391 20.39 48.46 19.63
C GLY A 391 21.16 48.72 20.94
N GLN A 392 20.51 49.34 21.92
CA GLN A 392 21.09 49.71 23.23
C GLN A 392 20.25 49.07 24.36
N SER A 393 20.77 49.01 25.59
CA SER A 393 19.95 48.61 26.75
C SER A 393 18.99 49.75 27.16
N CYS A 394 17.89 49.43 27.84
CA CYS A 394 16.96 50.46 28.35
C CYS A 394 17.69 51.49 29.21
N ALA A 395 18.53 51.02 30.13
CA ALA A 395 19.30 51.89 31.00
C ALA A 395 20.28 52.79 30.24
N HIS A 396 20.89 52.29 29.16
CA HIS A 396 21.81 53.09 28.35
C HIS A 396 21.10 54.24 27.66
N TRP A 397 20.04 53.96 26.88
CA TRP A 397 19.36 55.02 26.13
C TRP A 397 18.70 56.04 27.08
N LYS A 398 18.12 55.58 28.20
CA LYS A 398 17.56 56.44 29.25
C LYS A 398 18.62 57.35 29.86
N THR A 399 19.79 56.81 30.17
CA THR A 399 20.90 57.60 30.72
C THR A 399 21.40 58.62 29.73
N ARG A 400 21.49 58.31 28.43
CA ARG A 400 21.87 59.31 27.41
C ARG A 400 20.89 60.47 27.34
N VAL A 401 19.60 60.16 27.39
CA VAL A 401 18.54 61.18 27.42
C VAL A 401 18.66 62.03 28.67
N TYR A 402 18.84 61.39 29.83
CA TYR A 402 19.01 62.09 31.10
C TYR A 402 20.27 62.95 31.12
N GLN A 403 21.41 62.42 30.67
CA GLN A 403 22.68 63.14 30.56
C GLN A 403 22.55 64.36 29.65
N HIS A 404 21.86 64.23 28.51
CA HIS A 404 21.61 65.36 27.61
C HIS A 404 20.77 66.46 28.28
N ILE A 405 19.81 66.09 29.11
CA ILE A 405 18.99 67.04 29.86
C ILE A 405 19.80 67.67 31.01
N ALA A 406 20.51 66.86 31.78
CA ALA A 406 21.29 67.28 32.95
C ALA A 406 22.50 68.17 32.61
N THR A 407 23.03 68.06 31.40
CA THR A 407 24.17 68.88 30.92
C THR A 407 23.75 70.15 30.18
N ALA A 408 22.44 70.38 30.01
CA ALA A 408 21.94 71.64 29.50
C ALA A 408 22.31 72.78 30.46
N LYS A 409 22.61 73.97 29.94
CA LYS A 409 22.98 75.11 30.80
C LYS A 409 21.81 75.47 31.71
N ASP A 410 22.10 75.97 32.91
CA ASP A 410 21.05 76.45 33.82
C ASP A 410 20.14 77.46 33.11
N GLY A 411 18.83 77.17 33.11
CA GLY A 411 17.81 77.96 32.43
C GLY A 411 17.65 77.68 30.93
N GLU A 412 18.42 76.76 30.34
CA GLU A 412 18.24 76.31 28.95
C GLU A 412 17.10 75.30 28.84
N TRP A 413 16.16 75.57 27.94
CA TRP A 413 15.08 74.65 27.62
C TRP A 413 15.56 73.56 26.66
N VAL A 414 15.49 72.30 27.09
CA VAL A 414 15.71 71.14 26.20
C VAL A 414 14.38 70.71 25.61
N SER A 415 14.18 70.95 24.32
CA SER A 415 12.98 70.47 23.65
C SER A 415 12.98 68.94 23.55
N TRP A 416 11.78 68.36 23.60
CA TRP A 416 11.56 66.92 23.41
C TRP A 416 12.28 66.38 22.15
N TRP A 417 12.24 67.15 21.06
CA TRP A 417 12.93 66.84 19.82
C TRP A 417 14.46 66.84 19.94
N LYS A 418 15.03 67.73 20.75
CA LYS A 418 16.48 67.80 20.97
C LYS A 418 16.96 66.58 21.75
N ALA A 419 16.21 66.17 22.78
CA ALA A 419 16.46 64.93 23.52
C ALA A 419 16.31 63.68 22.64
N LEU A 420 15.28 63.62 21.79
CA LEU A 420 15.08 62.52 20.85
C LEU A 420 16.22 62.45 19.80
N ARG A 421 16.65 63.59 19.25
CA ARG A 421 17.78 63.60 18.31
C ARG A 421 19.11 63.26 18.98
N ALA A 422 19.31 63.67 20.22
CA ALA A 422 20.47 63.26 21.01
C ALA A 422 20.47 61.73 21.18
N LEU A 423 19.31 61.13 21.39
CA LEU A 423 19.15 59.68 21.46
C LEU A 423 19.44 59.00 20.12
N GLU A 424 18.85 59.47 19.01
CA GLU A 424 19.11 58.93 17.65
C GLU A 424 20.58 59.08 17.23
N ALA A 425 21.27 60.14 17.66
CA ALA A 425 22.68 60.36 17.38
C ALA A 425 23.60 59.31 18.05
N THR A 426 23.14 58.67 19.12
CA THR A 426 23.89 57.61 19.82
C THR A 426 23.63 56.20 19.28
N GLY A 427 22.51 56.00 18.59
CA GLY A 427 22.20 54.74 17.94
C GLY A 427 22.83 54.71 16.56
N THR A 428 24.03 54.19 16.39
CA THR A 428 24.55 53.85 15.06
C THR A 428 24.20 52.41 14.73
N ASP A 429 23.78 52.13 13.50
CA ASP A 429 23.84 50.76 12.98
C ASP A 429 25.30 50.35 12.73
N GLY A 430 25.51 49.06 12.42
CA GLY A 430 26.86 48.55 12.12
C GLY A 430 27.53 49.24 10.92
N ASP A 431 26.77 50.00 10.12
CA ASP A 431 27.25 50.77 8.97
C ASP A 431 27.48 52.25 9.30
N GLY A 432 27.37 52.64 10.58
CA GLY A 432 27.58 54.01 11.05
C GLY A 432 26.44 54.98 10.74
N LYS A 433 25.27 54.51 10.27
CA LYS A 433 24.09 55.36 10.08
C LYS A 433 23.31 55.47 11.37
N SER A 434 22.83 56.68 11.65
CA SER A 434 21.95 56.92 12.80
C SER A 434 20.64 56.15 12.63
N ARG A 435 20.31 55.32 13.62
CA ARG A 435 19.03 54.63 13.74
C ARG A 435 17.97 55.65 14.15
N ARG A 436 16.98 55.88 13.29
CA ARG A 436 15.84 56.74 13.59
C ARG A 436 14.75 55.97 14.31
N LEU A 437 14.21 56.57 15.37
CA LEU A 437 13.04 56.04 16.04
C LEU A 437 11.80 56.35 15.19
N SER A 438 11.03 55.31 14.85
CA SER A 438 9.74 55.50 14.19
C SER A 438 8.73 56.19 15.13
N LYS A 439 7.68 56.79 14.57
CA LYS A 439 6.58 57.42 15.34
C LYS A 439 5.95 56.49 16.38
N ALA A 440 6.03 55.18 16.18
CA ALA A 440 5.50 54.18 17.12
C ALA A 440 6.23 54.18 18.48
N HIS A 441 7.46 54.68 18.53
CA HIS A 441 8.28 54.73 19.75
C HIS A 441 8.03 55.98 20.59
N TRP A 442 7.38 57.00 20.02
CA TRP A 442 7.22 58.29 20.67
C TRP A 442 6.43 58.24 21.98
N PRO A 443 5.32 57.48 22.10
CA PRO A 443 4.59 57.39 23.36
C PRO A 443 5.42 56.81 24.51
N ALA A 444 6.27 55.81 24.22
CA ALA A 444 7.14 55.21 25.23
C ALA A 444 8.22 56.19 25.68
N PHE A 445 8.77 56.96 24.75
CA PHE A 445 9.76 57.99 25.04
C PHE A 445 9.14 59.15 25.86
N GLU A 446 7.93 59.59 25.51
CA GLU A 446 7.18 60.59 26.28
C GLU A 446 6.83 60.11 27.69
N LYS A 447 6.39 58.85 27.82
CA LYS A 447 6.11 58.20 29.11
C LYS A 447 7.35 58.22 30.01
N TYR A 448 8.52 57.92 29.47
CA TYR A 448 9.78 57.98 30.21
C TYR A 448 10.10 59.41 30.71
N LEU A 449 9.93 60.43 29.86
CA LEU A 449 10.15 61.83 30.29
C LEU A 449 9.16 62.25 31.37
N ARG A 450 7.91 61.78 31.31
CA ARG A 450 6.92 62.00 32.36
C ARG A 450 7.35 61.37 33.68
N VAL A 451 7.88 60.15 33.65
CA VAL A 451 8.45 59.48 34.83
C VAL A 451 9.60 60.29 35.44
N LEU A 452 10.49 60.88 34.63
CA LEU A 452 11.52 61.79 35.13
C LEU A 452 10.91 63.05 35.78
N GLY A 453 9.82 63.58 35.20
CA GLY A 453 9.11 64.74 35.73
C GLY A 453 8.41 64.45 37.06
N GLU A 454 7.73 63.32 37.17
CA GLU A 454 7.06 62.86 38.40
C GLU A 454 8.06 62.59 39.53
N ALA A 455 9.26 62.14 39.19
CA ALA A 455 10.37 61.99 40.13
C ALA A 455 11.03 63.32 40.57
N GLY A 456 10.60 64.44 39.99
CA GLY A 456 11.17 65.77 40.27
C GLY A 456 12.57 65.98 39.69
N LEU A 457 13.00 65.14 38.74
CA LEU A 457 14.32 65.22 38.12
C LEU A 457 14.36 66.22 36.97
N ILE A 458 13.22 66.47 36.34
CA ILE A 458 13.04 67.48 35.30
C ILE A 458 11.72 68.23 35.53
N LEU A 459 11.63 69.46 35.04
CA LEU A 459 10.36 70.17 34.95
C LEU A 459 9.80 69.99 33.53
N VAL A 460 8.70 69.27 33.40
CA VAL A 460 8.01 69.13 32.12
C VAL A 460 6.98 70.26 32.00
N ILE A 461 7.24 71.24 31.14
CA ILE A 461 6.23 72.21 30.75
C ILE A 461 5.42 71.58 29.61
N GLY A 462 4.17 71.22 29.90
CA GLY A 462 3.22 70.79 28.88
C GLY A 462 2.85 71.94 27.94
N ASP A 463 2.17 71.63 26.84
CA ASP A 463 1.67 72.59 25.83
C ASP A 463 0.59 73.56 26.38
N ASP A 464 0.71 74.05 27.61
CA ASP A 464 -0.08 75.17 28.10
C ASP A 464 0.72 76.46 27.78
N PRO A 465 0.36 77.24 26.74
CA PRO A 465 1.21 78.27 26.16
C PRO A 465 1.27 79.57 26.99
N ASN A 466 1.21 79.49 28.32
CA ASN A 466 1.19 80.68 29.18
C ASN A 466 2.40 80.74 30.13
N PRO A 467 3.56 81.24 29.69
CA PRO A 467 4.73 81.42 30.54
C PRO A 467 4.59 82.74 31.32
N THR A 468 3.87 82.71 32.43
CA THR A 468 3.98 83.73 33.48
C THR A 468 4.29 83.06 34.81
N THR A 469 5.52 82.59 34.98
CA THR A 469 6.20 82.55 36.28
C THR A 469 7.71 82.48 36.09
N ALA A 470 8.41 83.37 36.80
CA ALA A 470 9.84 83.66 36.76
C ALA A 470 10.75 82.44 37.08
N PRO A 471 12.07 82.51 36.79
CA PRO A 471 13.01 81.45 37.15
C PRO A 471 13.01 81.20 38.65
N VAL A 472 12.66 79.97 39.05
CA VAL A 472 12.78 79.51 40.44
C VAL A 472 14.21 79.03 40.64
N SER A 473 14.98 79.86 41.34
CA SER A 473 16.25 79.52 41.96
C SER A 473 16.08 78.32 42.90
N MET A 474 16.98 77.34 42.80
CA MET A 474 17.10 76.27 43.79
C MET A 474 17.53 76.87 45.14
N ASN A 475 16.58 77.14 46.03
CA ASN A 475 16.70 76.99 47.49
C ASN A 475 15.41 77.50 48.16
N GLY A 476 14.62 76.59 48.74
CA GLY A 476 13.43 77.01 49.48
C GLY A 476 12.59 75.87 50.04
N ARG A 477 12.97 75.38 51.22
CA ARG A 477 12.09 74.61 52.12
C ARG A 477 10.77 75.36 52.32
N GLY A 478 9.65 74.71 52.04
CA GLY A 478 8.33 75.28 52.30
C GLY A 478 7.25 74.22 52.43
N LYS A 479 7.03 73.74 53.66
CA LYS A 479 5.86 72.96 54.04
C LYS A 479 4.58 73.75 53.73
N ARG A 480 3.60 73.13 53.07
CA ARG A 480 2.18 73.39 53.38
C ARG A 480 1.25 72.26 52.91
N ARG A 481 0.42 71.84 53.86
CA ARG A 481 -0.66 70.86 53.80
C ARG A 481 -1.99 71.58 53.42
N PRO A 482 -3.08 70.83 53.18
CA PRO A 482 -4.00 71.02 52.05
C PRO A 482 -5.30 71.72 52.46
N ARG A 483 -6.16 72.06 51.49
CA ARG A 483 -7.63 72.11 51.66
C ARG A 483 -8.37 72.17 50.31
N PRO A 484 -9.70 71.94 50.29
CA PRO A 484 -10.32 70.99 49.36
C PRO A 484 -11.42 71.60 48.49
N GLY A 485 -11.90 70.82 47.53
CA GLY A 485 -13.07 71.13 46.71
C GLY A 485 -12.89 70.40 45.38
N GLY A 486 -13.77 69.51 44.94
CA GLY A 486 -15.22 69.56 44.99
C GLY A 486 -15.66 69.64 43.53
N GLY A 487 -16.25 68.58 42.99
CA GLY A 487 -16.61 68.58 41.56
C GLY A 487 -17.05 67.23 41.01
N THR A 488 -18.29 66.85 41.35
CA THR A 488 -19.27 66.18 40.48
C THR A 488 -18.85 64.96 39.64
N ARG A 489 -19.19 63.80 40.21
CA ARG A 489 -19.39 62.49 39.56
C ARG A 489 -20.51 62.59 38.51
N LYS A 490 -20.22 62.19 37.26
CA LYS A 490 -21.24 61.72 36.31
C LYS A 490 -21.15 60.20 36.23
N THR A 491 -22.28 59.57 36.51
CA THR A 491 -22.62 58.16 36.36
C THR A 491 -22.51 57.71 34.91
N VAL A 492 -21.76 56.65 34.66
CA VAL A 492 -21.90 55.80 33.47
C VAL A 492 -22.27 54.40 33.96
N GLU A 493 -23.31 53.86 33.34
CA GLU A 493 -23.97 52.60 33.62
C GLU A 493 -23.05 51.40 33.67
N ALA A 494 -23.41 50.48 34.56
CA ALA A 494 -22.79 49.19 34.76
C ALA A 494 -23.07 48.24 33.58
N ALA A 495 -22.02 47.67 33.00
CA ALA A 495 -22.10 46.41 32.30
C ALA A 495 -22.02 45.25 33.33
N PRO A 496 -22.78 44.15 33.16
CA PRO A 496 -22.82 43.07 34.13
C PRO A 496 -21.49 42.31 34.17
N ALA A 497 -21.02 42.05 35.39
CA ALA A 497 -19.86 41.23 35.66
C ALA A 497 -20.09 39.80 35.17
N LEU A 498 -19.30 39.36 34.18
CA LEU A 498 -19.14 37.95 33.88
C LEU A 498 -18.25 37.34 34.98
N ALA A 499 -18.80 36.36 35.68
CA ALA A 499 -18.10 35.56 36.68
C ALA A 499 -16.88 34.85 36.05
N PRO A 500 -15.78 34.66 36.81
CA PRO A 500 -14.63 33.91 36.32
C PRO A 500 -15.04 32.44 36.13
N VAL A 501 -15.08 32.01 34.87
CA VAL A 501 -15.16 30.58 34.52
C VAL A 501 -13.80 29.97 34.79
N GLN A 502 -13.68 29.22 35.89
CA GLN A 502 -12.56 28.30 36.10
C GLN A 502 -12.64 27.18 35.06
N VAL A 503 -11.75 27.22 34.08
CA VAL A 503 -11.49 26.09 33.19
C VAL A 503 -10.50 25.18 33.91
N THR A 504 -11.02 24.17 34.62
CA THR A 504 -10.20 23.04 35.07
C THR A 504 -9.95 22.11 33.90
N ALA A 505 -8.67 21.91 33.56
CA ALA A 505 -8.27 20.90 32.60
C ALA A 505 -8.77 19.50 33.06
N PRO A 506 -9.26 18.66 32.14
CA PRO A 506 -9.64 17.30 32.48
C PRO A 506 -8.42 16.53 33.01
N PRO A 507 -8.58 15.65 34.02
CA PRO A 507 -7.47 14.86 34.54
C PRO A 507 -6.90 13.97 33.43
N PRO A 508 -5.59 13.71 33.44
CA PRO A 508 -4.96 12.82 32.46
C PRO A 508 -5.59 11.42 32.54
N PRO A 509 -5.70 10.73 31.39
CA PRO A 509 -6.24 9.38 31.37
C PRO A 509 -5.39 8.45 32.26
N PRO A 510 -6.01 7.48 32.95
CA PRO A 510 -5.27 6.54 33.78
C PRO A 510 -4.27 5.74 32.92
N PRO A 511 -3.10 5.39 33.49
CA PRO A 511 -2.13 4.57 32.79
C PRO A 511 -2.75 3.22 32.39
N PRO A 512 -2.35 2.65 31.25
CA PRO A 512 -2.83 1.34 30.83
C PRO A 512 -2.51 0.28 31.90
N PRO A 513 -3.39 -0.71 32.11
CA PRO A 513 -3.14 -1.79 33.05
C PRO A 513 -1.86 -2.53 32.66
N PRO A 514 -1.07 -3.00 33.66
CA PRO A 514 0.13 -3.78 33.37
C PRO A 514 -0.24 -5.03 32.57
N PRO A 515 0.63 -5.48 31.65
CA PRO A 515 0.39 -6.71 30.91
C PRO A 515 0.22 -7.88 31.88
N PRO A 516 -0.64 -8.87 31.55
CA PRO A 516 -0.81 -10.06 32.37
C PRO A 516 0.54 -10.76 32.56
N PRO A 517 0.79 -11.35 33.75
CA PRO A 517 2.02 -12.09 34.00
C PRO A 517 2.17 -13.18 32.95
N VAL A 518 3.33 -13.16 32.28
CA VAL A 518 3.75 -14.23 31.37
C VAL A 518 3.73 -15.51 32.19
N GLN A 519 2.83 -16.43 31.84
CA GLN A 519 2.86 -17.78 32.41
C GLN A 519 4.11 -18.46 31.87
N GLU A 520 5.11 -18.63 32.74
CA GLU A 520 6.27 -19.47 32.48
C GLU A 520 5.77 -20.90 32.29
N GLU A 521 5.89 -21.43 31.07
CA GLU A 521 5.71 -22.85 30.81
C GLU A 521 6.76 -23.65 31.60
N PRO A 522 6.37 -24.73 32.29
CA PRO A 522 7.32 -25.54 33.03
C PRO A 522 8.31 -26.22 32.07
N ALA A 523 9.58 -25.93 32.29
CA ALA A 523 10.71 -26.54 31.61
C ALA A 523 10.63 -28.08 31.70
N SER A 524 10.41 -28.71 30.54
CA SER A 524 10.59 -30.14 30.32
C SER A 524 12.08 -30.48 30.47
N LEU A 525 12.44 -31.04 31.62
CA LEU A 525 13.68 -31.76 31.87
C LEU A 525 13.80 -32.95 30.91
N ALA A 526 14.64 -32.81 29.89
CA ALA A 526 15.26 -33.92 29.20
C ALA A 526 16.77 -33.70 29.21
N GLU A 527 17.46 -34.47 30.06
CA GLU A 527 18.90 -34.63 30.09
C GLU A 527 19.42 -35.06 28.71
N LEU A 528 20.29 -34.24 28.13
CA LEU A 528 21.29 -34.71 27.17
C LEU A 528 22.65 -34.12 27.57
N GLN A 529 23.59 -35.03 27.75
CA GLN A 529 24.96 -34.76 28.17
C GLN A 529 25.74 -33.93 27.14
N PRO A 530 26.73 -33.14 27.56
CA PRO A 530 27.56 -32.37 26.64
C PRO A 530 28.61 -33.28 25.98
N VAL A 531 28.54 -33.41 24.66
CA VAL A 531 29.69 -33.82 23.84
C VAL A 531 30.50 -32.56 23.56
N GLU A 532 31.72 -32.51 24.08
CA GLU A 532 32.72 -31.51 23.70
C GLU A 532 33.06 -31.68 22.22
N VAL A 533 32.62 -30.72 21.39
CA VAL A 533 33.17 -30.50 20.05
C VAL A 533 33.76 -29.09 20.04
N LEU A 534 35.09 -29.04 20.17
CA LEU A 534 35.90 -27.88 19.81
C LEU A 534 35.73 -27.61 18.31
N ALA A 535 34.87 -26.65 17.98
CA ALA A 535 34.81 -26.04 16.66
C ALA A 535 35.66 -24.76 16.69
N GLU A 536 36.88 -24.90 16.20
CA GLU A 536 37.83 -23.85 15.88
C GLU A 536 37.20 -22.94 14.80
N LEU A 537 36.90 -21.70 15.15
CA LEU A 537 36.42 -20.68 14.21
C LEU A 537 37.58 -20.27 13.29
N GLN A 538 37.69 -20.91 12.13
CA GLN A 538 38.47 -20.36 11.02
C GLN A 538 37.68 -19.23 10.35
N GLU A 539 38.23 -18.03 10.40
CA GLU A 539 37.76 -16.90 9.59
C GLU A 539 37.83 -17.24 8.09
N PRO A 540 36.82 -16.85 7.29
CA PRO A 540 36.85 -17.08 5.85
C PRO A 540 38.00 -16.30 5.19
N PRO A 541 38.72 -16.88 4.22
CA PRO A 541 39.79 -16.19 3.52
C PRO A 541 39.26 -15.00 2.70
N PRO A 542 40.04 -13.92 2.56
CA PRO A 542 39.65 -12.75 1.77
C PRO A 542 39.48 -13.12 0.28
N PRO A 543 38.58 -12.43 -0.44
CA PRO A 543 38.36 -12.67 -1.86
C PRO A 543 39.62 -12.38 -2.68
N PRO A 544 39.87 -13.15 -3.75
CA PRO A 544 41.05 -12.94 -4.61
C PRO A 544 40.96 -11.59 -5.34
N PRO A 545 42.11 -10.98 -5.67
CA PRO A 545 42.15 -9.75 -6.46
C PRO A 545 41.58 -9.99 -7.88
N PRO A 546 41.04 -8.94 -8.53
CA PRO A 546 40.51 -9.05 -9.88
C PRO A 546 41.65 -9.30 -10.87
N ASP A 547 41.67 -10.49 -11.47
CA ASP A 547 42.62 -10.81 -12.52
C ASP A 547 42.32 -10.06 -13.82
N SER A 548 43.38 -9.47 -14.31
CA SER A 548 43.55 -8.83 -15.61
C SER A 548 43.34 -9.79 -16.78
N ALA A 549 42.78 -9.23 -17.85
CA ALA A 549 43.02 -9.58 -19.25
C ALA A 549 42.59 -10.99 -19.72
N PHE A 550 41.36 -11.05 -20.26
CA PHE A 550 41.11 -11.92 -21.41
C PHE A 550 41.10 -11.08 -22.69
N ASP A 551 42.14 -11.29 -23.46
CA ASP A 551 42.34 -10.91 -24.85
C ASP A 551 41.33 -11.69 -25.72
N THR A 552 40.34 -10.99 -26.28
CA THR A 552 39.51 -11.51 -27.37
C THR A 552 39.81 -10.72 -28.63
N GLY A 553 40.89 -11.11 -29.31
CA GLY A 553 41.12 -10.75 -30.69
C GLY A 553 40.02 -11.31 -31.59
N LEU A 554 39.11 -10.46 -32.06
CA LEU A 554 38.31 -10.70 -33.26
C LEU A 554 38.09 -9.40 -34.05
N ALA A 555 38.77 -9.37 -35.20
CA ALA A 555 38.40 -8.78 -36.49
C ALA A 555 37.70 -7.39 -36.53
N ARG A 556 38.48 -6.40 -36.99
CA ARG A 556 37.98 -5.20 -37.67
C ARG A 556 37.24 -5.57 -38.96
N PRO A 557 36.11 -4.93 -39.27
CA PRO A 557 35.75 -4.62 -40.64
C PRO A 557 36.02 -3.14 -40.97
N VAL A 558 36.49 -3.01 -42.20
CA VAL A 558 36.86 -1.86 -43.00
C VAL A 558 35.80 -0.75 -43.01
N ALA A 559 36.27 0.50 -42.97
CA ALA A 559 35.48 1.69 -43.24
C ALA A 559 35.08 1.76 -44.73
N THR A 560 33.80 1.99 -45.00
CA THR A 560 33.34 2.54 -46.28
C THR A 560 32.53 3.80 -45.98
N ASP A 561 33.04 4.90 -46.53
CA ASP A 561 32.35 6.17 -46.64
C ASP A 561 31.09 6.05 -47.51
N ALA A 562 30.15 6.97 -47.21
CA ALA A 562 29.33 7.72 -48.14
C ALA A 562 27.79 7.52 -48.10
N VAL A 563 27.16 8.70 -48.21
CA VAL A 563 25.83 9.03 -48.73
C VAL A 563 24.70 9.28 -47.71
N ALA A 564 24.60 10.57 -47.38
CA ALA A 564 23.39 11.41 -47.28
C ALA A 564 22.00 10.76 -47.39
N GLY A 565 21.09 11.16 -46.49
CA GLY A 565 19.65 11.03 -46.74
C GLY A 565 18.77 11.09 -45.50
N THR A 566 18.39 12.31 -45.10
CA THR A 566 17.04 12.73 -44.67
C THR A 566 16.23 11.98 -43.60
N GLU A 567 15.72 12.81 -42.66
CA GLU A 567 14.51 12.68 -41.82
C GLU A 567 14.69 12.29 -40.33
N ARG A 568 15.08 13.29 -39.53
CA ARG A 568 14.70 13.38 -38.12
C ARG A 568 13.32 14.05 -38.01
N ARG A 569 12.30 13.31 -37.57
CA ARG A 569 11.05 13.88 -37.02
C ARG A 569 10.75 13.29 -35.65
N GLY A 570 10.71 14.18 -34.65
CA GLY A 570 9.59 14.24 -33.71
C GLY A 570 9.64 13.40 -32.43
N VAL A 571 10.54 13.72 -31.49
CA VAL A 571 10.29 13.46 -30.06
C VAL A 571 10.64 14.74 -29.28
N GLY A 572 9.68 15.67 -29.20
CA GLY A 572 9.92 16.98 -28.60
C GLY A 572 8.69 17.87 -28.46
N PHE A 573 7.51 17.32 -28.18
CA PHE A 573 6.29 18.13 -28.10
C PHE A 573 5.28 17.77 -26.99
N LEU A 574 5.72 17.12 -25.91
CA LEU A 574 4.81 16.77 -24.79
C LEU A 574 5.18 17.32 -23.41
N LEU A 575 6.38 17.92 -23.22
CA LEU A 575 6.75 18.48 -21.91
C LEU A 575 6.52 20.00 -21.74
N ASP A 576 6.34 20.78 -22.82
CA ASP A 576 6.23 22.26 -22.70
C ASP A 576 4.80 22.77 -22.42
N ARG A 577 3.78 21.89 -22.45
CA ARG A 577 2.37 22.29 -22.27
C ARG A 577 1.87 22.24 -20.82
N LEU A 578 2.60 21.60 -19.90
CA LEU A 578 2.22 21.48 -18.49
C LEU A 578 2.79 22.57 -17.58
N LEU A 579 3.77 23.37 -18.04
CA LEU A 579 4.43 24.40 -17.22
C LEU A 579 3.95 25.84 -17.46
N ARG A 580 2.97 26.08 -18.35
CA ARG A 580 2.44 27.44 -18.64
C ARG A 580 1.01 27.71 -18.16
N ARG A 581 0.45 26.92 -17.24
CA ARG A 581 -0.86 27.20 -16.60
C ARG A 581 -0.80 27.65 -15.13
N ARG A 582 0.37 28.09 -14.66
CA ARG A 582 0.53 28.77 -13.36
C ARG A 582 1.44 30.00 -13.47
N ARG A 583 1.05 30.93 -14.34
CA ARG A 583 1.41 32.36 -14.24
C ARG A 583 0.20 33.19 -14.54
#